data_AF-A0A820N0D5-F1
#
_entry.id   AF-A0A820N0D5-F1
#
_cell.length_a   1.000
_cell.length_b   1.000
_cell.length_c   1.000
_cell.angle_alpha   90.00
_cell.angle_beta   90.00
_cell.angle_gamma   90.00
#
_symmetry.space_group_name_H-M   'P 1'
#
loop_
_entity.id
_entity.type
_entity.pdbx_description
1 polymer ?
#
loop_
_entity_poly.entity_id
_entity_poly.type
_entity_poly.pdbx_seq_one_letter_code
_entity_poly.pdbx_strand_id
1 'polypeptide(L)'
;AGSFNSGILELLRSTLWTKVDQYTTRTLKLRVFTHLHDLSLAWHLKKKTGEIISIVDRGTDSLDSILNYILFNIFPTIADISIAVVYLIITFNIWFGIIVFGTMLLYLFVTIFVTEWRTKFKKQVNKLNNEMKASVVDSLINFETVKYYGAEQYEVEQ
;
A
#
# COMPACT_ATOMS: atom_id res chain seq x y z
N ALA A 1 -34.91 -0.77 8.79
CA ALA A 1 -34.91 0.09 7.57
C ALA A 1 -33.55 0.76 7.27
N GLY A 2 -32.55 0.77 8.16
CA GLY A 2 -31.28 1.49 7.93
C GLY A 2 -30.26 0.84 6.97
N SER A 3 -30.31 -0.49 6.77
CA SER A 3 -29.31 -1.23 5.97
C SER A 3 -29.45 -1.07 4.45
N PHE A 4 -30.65 -0.79 3.93
CA PHE A 4 -30.87 -0.62 2.50
C PHE A 4 -30.40 0.75 1.99
N ASN A 5 -30.67 1.82 2.76
CA ASN A 5 -30.20 3.18 2.42
C ASN A 5 -28.67 3.31 2.49
N SER A 6 -28.01 2.65 3.45
CA SER A 6 -26.55 2.66 3.53
C SER A 6 -25.91 1.98 2.32
N GLY A 7 -26.47 0.84 1.86
CA GLY A 7 -25.96 0.13 0.69
C GLY A 7 -26.15 0.88 -0.63
N ILE A 8 -27.27 1.60 -0.80
CA ILE A 8 -27.48 2.43 -2.00
C ILE A 8 -26.52 3.62 -2.03
N LEU A 9 -26.29 4.28 -0.89
CA LEU A 9 -25.32 5.37 -0.80
C LEU A 9 -23.91 4.88 -1.13
N GLU A 10 -23.55 3.67 -0.68
CA GLU A 10 -22.27 3.05 -1.00
C GLU A 10 -22.12 2.73 -2.49
N LEU A 11 -23.17 2.19 -3.13
CA LEU A 11 -23.20 1.92 -4.57
C LEU A 11 -23.15 3.20 -5.43
N LEU A 12 -23.87 4.24 -5.03
CA LEU A 12 -23.82 5.54 -5.69
C LEU A 12 -22.44 6.17 -5.55
N ARG A 13 -21.88 6.13 -4.34
CA ARG A 13 -20.53 6.60 -4.05
C ARG A 13 -19.50 5.87 -4.90
N SER A 14 -19.54 4.54 -4.97
CA SER A 14 -18.58 3.75 -5.77
C SER A 14 -18.71 4.01 -7.27
N THR A 15 -19.94 4.19 -7.77
CA THR A 15 -20.19 4.51 -9.18
C THR A 15 -19.68 5.89 -9.55
N LEU A 16 -19.92 6.90 -8.70
CA LEU A 16 -19.41 8.25 -8.91
C LEU A 16 -17.88 8.29 -8.80
N TRP A 17 -17.33 7.57 -7.83
CA TRP A 17 -15.90 7.50 -7.60
C TRP A 17 -15.14 6.88 -8.77
N THR A 18 -15.66 5.79 -9.34
CA THR A 18 -15.04 5.10 -10.50
C THR A 18 -14.70 6.07 -11.63
N LYS A 19 -15.51 7.11 -11.88
CA LYS A 19 -15.21 8.11 -12.92
C LYS A 19 -14.04 9.02 -12.54
N VAL A 20 -13.98 9.43 -11.26
CA VAL A 20 -12.90 10.28 -10.72
C VAL A 20 -11.58 9.52 -10.71
N ASP A 21 -11.64 8.26 -10.30
CA ASP A 21 -10.54 7.30 -10.26
C ASP A 21 -9.90 7.13 -11.65
N GLN A 22 -10.73 6.78 -12.65
CA GLN A 22 -10.29 6.65 -14.04
C GLN A 22 -9.69 7.93 -14.60
N TYR A 23 -10.29 9.09 -14.31
CA TYR A 23 -9.78 10.39 -14.75
C TYR A 23 -8.42 10.70 -14.11
N THR A 24 -8.27 10.44 -12.81
CA THR A 24 -7.05 10.69 -12.05
C THR A 24 -5.92 9.79 -12.53
N THR A 25 -6.19 8.49 -12.66
CA THR A 25 -5.25 7.51 -13.20
C THR A 25 -4.81 7.88 -14.61
N ARG A 26 -5.75 8.23 -15.50
CA ARG A 26 -5.40 8.67 -16.87
C ARG A 26 -4.51 9.92 -16.87
N THR A 27 -4.83 10.90 -16.04
CA THR A 27 -4.07 12.15 -15.95
C THR A 27 -2.66 11.91 -15.42
N LEU A 28 -2.51 11.05 -14.40
CA LEU A 28 -1.22 10.66 -13.86
C LEU A 28 -0.37 9.91 -14.90
N LYS A 29 -0.95 8.90 -15.58
CA LYS A 29 -0.24 8.15 -16.64
C LYS A 29 0.22 9.07 -17.76
N LEU A 30 -0.63 10.00 -18.21
CA LEU A 30 -0.27 10.97 -19.24
C LEU A 30 0.86 11.90 -18.79
N ARG A 31 0.80 12.43 -17.57
CA ARG A 31 1.85 13.32 -17.04
C ARG A 31 3.19 12.61 -16.92
N VAL A 32 3.20 11.36 -16.43
CA VAL A 32 4.42 10.56 -16.33
C VAL A 32 4.95 10.21 -17.71
N PHE A 33 4.08 9.88 -18.67
CA PHE A 33 4.46 9.60 -20.06
C PHE A 33 5.07 10.83 -20.74
N THR A 34 4.46 12.01 -20.60
CA THR A 34 5.03 13.26 -21.14
C THR A 34 6.38 13.57 -20.52
N HIS A 35 6.53 13.38 -19.21
CA HIS A 35 7.82 13.57 -18.55
C HIS A 35 8.88 12.57 -19.04
N LEU A 36 8.50 11.31 -19.26
CA LEU A 36 9.36 10.29 -19.85
C LEU A 36 9.83 10.66 -21.25
N HIS A 37 9.00 11.33 -22.05
CA HIS A 37 9.36 11.73 -23.40
C HIS A 37 10.32 12.92 -23.45
N ASP A 38 10.35 13.75 -22.40
CA ASP A 38 11.22 14.93 -22.27
C ASP A 38 12.65 14.57 -21.80
N LEU A 39 12.89 13.31 -21.44
CA LEU A 39 14.19 12.84 -20.99
C LEU A 39 15.18 12.66 -22.16
N SER A 40 16.47 12.82 -21.84
CA SER A 40 17.53 12.78 -22.86
C SER A 40 17.68 11.40 -23.50
N LEU A 41 18.10 11.37 -24.77
CA LEU A 41 18.36 10.12 -25.50
C LEU A 41 19.37 9.22 -24.77
N ALA A 42 20.39 9.80 -24.12
CA ALA A 42 21.34 9.06 -23.30
C ALA A 42 20.71 8.36 -22.10
N TRP A 43 19.64 8.94 -21.54
CA TRP A 43 18.86 8.31 -20.47
C TRP A 43 18.07 7.11 -20.99
N HIS A 44 17.42 7.25 -22.16
CA HIS A 44 16.67 6.16 -22.79
C HIS A 44 17.55 4.98 -23.22
N LEU A 45 18.78 5.24 -23.71
CA LEU A 45 19.70 4.18 -24.14
C LEU A 45 20.31 3.38 -22.97
N LYS A 46 20.39 3.98 -21.77
CA LYS A 46 21.00 3.36 -20.58
C LYS A 46 20.03 2.48 -19.79
N LYS A 47 18.72 2.58 -20.04
CA LYS A 47 17.68 1.92 -19.22
C LYS A 47 16.84 0.98 -20.05
N LYS A 48 16.43 -0.15 -19.45
CA LYS A 48 15.50 -1.10 -20.07
C LYS A 48 14.10 -0.48 -20.10
N THR A 49 13.61 -0.09 -21.28
CA THR A 49 12.30 0.57 -21.46
C THR A 49 11.15 -0.20 -20.81
N GLY A 50 11.15 -1.54 -20.92
CA GLY A 50 10.12 -2.38 -20.29
C GLY A 50 10.12 -2.35 -18.76
N GLU A 51 11.31 -2.23 -18.15
CA GLU A 51 11.43 -2.12 -16.69
C GLU A 51 10.89 -0.77 -16.19
N ILE A 52 11.18 0.32 -16.91
CA ILE A 52 10.67 1.66 -16.59
C ILE A 52 9.14 1.69 -16.67
N ILE A 53 8.56 1.17 -17.76
CA ILE A 53 7.10 1.13 -17.93
C ILE A 53 6.45 0.34 -16.79
N SER A 54 7.02 -0.81 -16.42
CA SER A 54 6.52 -1.61 -15.29
C SER A 54 6.62 -0.88 -13.94
N ILE A 55 7.65 -0.07 -13.72
CA ILE A 55 7.78 0.76 -12.50
C ILE A 55 6.70 1.85 -12.50
N VAL A 56 6.45 2.49 -13.65
CA VAL A 56 5.46 3.56 -13.81
C VAL A 56 4.03 3.05 -13.59
N ASP A 57 3.67 1.91 -14.17
CA ASP A 57 2.35 1.32 -13.97
C ASP A 57 2.14 0.95 -12.49
N ARG A 58 3.08 0.21 -11.88
CA ARG A 58 3.00 -0.13 -10.44
C ARG A 58 2.94 1.11 -9.55
N GLY A 59 3.71 2.15 -9.89
CA GLY A 59 3.71 3.41 -9.16
C GLY A 59 2.37 4.13 -9.27
N THR A 60 1.76 4.16 -10.46
CA THR A 60 0.47 4.79 -10.69
C THR A 60 -0.65 4.05 -9.95
N ASP A 61 -0.69 2.72 -10.04
CA ASP A 61 -1.68 1.90 -9.35
C ASP A 61 -1.57 2.03 -7.82
N SER A 62 -0.33 2.16 -7.31
CA SER A 62 -0.08 2.40 -5.88
C SER A 62 -0.55 3.79 -5.44
N LEU A 63 -0.31 4.82 -6.25
CA LEU A 63 -0.77 6.18 -5.96
C LEU A 63 -2.29 6.27 -5.93
N ASP A 64 -2.95 5.63 -6.89
CA ASP A 64 -4.39 5.54 -6.97
C ASP A 64 -4.97 4.84 -5.72
N SER A 65 -4.40 3.71 -5.33
CA SER A 65 -4.78 2.99 -4.10
C SER A 65 -4.60 3.83 -2.83
N ILE A 66 -3.51 4.60 -2.73
CA ILE A 66 -3.25 5.47 -1.58
C ILE A 66 -4.23 6.63 -1.54
N LEU A 67 -4.48 7.28 -2.68
CA LEU A 67 -5.44 8.38 -2.78
C LEU A 67 -6.84 7.94 -2.37
N ASN A 68 -7.26 6.78 -2.87
CA ASN A 68 -8.47 6.08 -2.48
C ASN A 68 -8.54 5.88 -0.96
N TYR A 69 -7.49 5.30 -0.37
CA TYR A 69 -7.46 5.04 1.06
C TYR A 69 -7.57 6.32 1.89
N ILE A 70 -6.85 7.37 1.51
CA ILE A 70 -6.88 8.67 2.20
C ILE A 70 -8.28 9.29 2.14
N LEU A 71 -8.90 9.34 0.96
CA LEU A 71 -10.19 10.01 0.78
C LEU A 71 -11.36 9.23 1.39
N PHE A 72 -11.30 7.89 1.37
CA PHE A 72 -12.44 7.06 1.75
C PHE A 72 -12.37 6.49 3.17
N ASN A 73 -11.17 6.33 3.73
CA ASN A 73 -11.00 5.82 5.09
C ASN A 73 -10.48 6.90 6.02
N ILE A 74 -9.37 7.56 5.69
CA ILE A 74 -8.74 8.51 6.61
C ILE A 74 -9.60 9.76 6.81
N PHE A 75 -10.07 10.38 5.71
CA PHE A 75 -10.86 11.60 5.79
C PHE A 75 -12.17 11.42 6.59
N PRO A 76 -13.00 10.38 6.33
CA PRO A 76 -14.19 10.13 7.15
C PRO A 76 -13.85 9.80 8.60
N THR A 77 -12.80 9.01 8.85
CA THR A 77 -12.39 8.68 10.24
C THR A 77 -12.02 9.93 11.03
N ILE A 78 -11.31 10.88 10.43
CA ILE A 78 -10.97 12.16 11.08
C ILE A 78 -12.23 12.98 11.33
N ALA A 79 -13.15 13.03 10.37
CA ALA A 79 -14.43 13.73 10.52
C ALA A 79 -15.27 13.11 11.65
N ASP A 80 -15.38 11.78 11.70
CA ASP A 80 -16.11 11.04 12.73
C ASP A 80 -15.54 11.29 14.13
N ILE A 81 -14.21 11.23 14.29
CA ILE A 81 -13.53 11.54 15.55
C ILE A 81 -13.83 12.99 15.96
N SER A 82 -13.73 13.94 15.03
CA SER A 82 -13.96 15.36 15.30
C SER A 82 -15.40 15.62 15.76
N ILE A 83 -16.38 15.04 15.07
CA ILE A 83 -17.81 15.13 15.41
C ILE A 83 -18.05 14.49 16.79
N ALA A 84 -17.49 13.31 17.04
CA ALA A 84 -17.65 12.61 18.31
C ALA A 84 -17.12 13.43 19.50
N VAL A 85 -15.92 14.01 19.35
CA VAL A 85 -15.31 14.86 20.40
C VAL A 85 -16.17 16.09 20.68
N VAL A 86 -16.60 16.81 19.64
CA VAL A 86 -17.45 18.01 19.79
C VAL A 86 -18.78 17.65 20.46
N TYR A 87 -19.43 16.58 20.02
CA TYR A 87 -20.70 16.11 20.57
C TYR A 87 -20.60 15.74 22.06
N LEU A 88 -19.52 15.06 22.46
CA LEU A 88 -19.30 14.66 23.84
C LEU A 88 -19.03 15.85 24.77
N ILE A 89 -18.28 16.86 24.32
CA ILE A 89 -18.01 18.09 25.09
C ILE A 89 -19.31 18.83 25.40
N ILE A 90 -20.22 18.93 24.43
CA ILE A 90 -21.51 19.62 24.60
C ILE A 90 -22.44 18.84 25.54
N THR A 91 -22.44 17.50 25.49
CA THR A 91 -23.45 16.68 26.17
C THR A 91 -23.07 16.27 27.60
N PHE A 92 -21.81 15.90 27.86
CA PHE A 92 -21.43 15.15 29.09
C PHE A 92 -20.37 15.85 29.97
N ASN A 93 -20.10 17.14 29.77
CA ASN A 93 -19.05 17.91 30.47
C ASN A 93 -17.63 17.56 29.99
N ILE A 94 -16.71 18.53 30.06
CA ILE A 94 -15.39 18.49 29.40
C ILE A 94 -14.49 17.35 29.88
N TRP A 95 -14.68 16.90 31.13
CA TRP A 95 -13.93 15.80 31.73
C TRP A 95 -14.13 14.46 31.01
N PHE A 96 -15.36 14.17 30.55
CA PHE A 96 -15.61 12.96 29.75
C PHE A 96 -14.98 13.04 28.36
N GLY A 97 -14.98 14.23 27.75
CA GLY A 97 -14.32 14.46 26.46
C GLY A 97 -12.81 14.20 26.53
N ILE A 98 -12.15 14.64 27.62
CA ILE A 98 -10.71 14.42 27.83
C ILE A 98 -10.37 12.93 27.94
N ILE A 99 -11.18 12.14 28.65
CA ILE A 99 -10.94 10.70 28.82
C ILE A 99 -11.04 9.98 27.46
N VAL A 100 -12.09 10.24 26.67
CA VAL A 100 -12.28 9.61 25.35
C VAL A 100 -11.21 10.05 24.36
N PHE A 101 -10.84 11.33 24.36
CA PHE A 101 -9.75 11.83 23.53
C PHE A 101 -8.42 11.17 23.92
N GLY A 102 -8.17 11.01 25.23
CA GLY A 102 -7.01 10.30 25.77
C GLY A 102 -6.95 8.83 25.34
N THR A 103 -8.07 8.11 25.37
CA THR A 103 -8.11 6.70 24.91
C THR A 103 -7.89 6.58 23.40
N MET A 104 -8.43 7.50 22.59
CA MET A 104 -8.16 7.54 21.14
C MET A 104 -6.69 7.82 20.82
N LEU A 105 -6.07 8.79 21.52
CA LEU A 105 -4.65 9.09 21.34
C LEU A 105 -3.77 7.92 21.76
N LEU A 106 -4.09 7.28 22.90
CA LEU A 106 -3.36 6.09 23.35
C LEU A 106 -3.48 4.95 22.34
N TYR A 107 -4.67 4.71 21.80
CA TYR A 107 -4.90 3.72 20.74
C TYR A 107 -4.06 4.01 19.49
N LEU A 108 -4.02 5.27 19.05
CA LEU A 108 -3.20 5.69 17.90
C LEU A 108 -1.71 5.43 18.18
N PHE A 109 -1.21 5.83 19.34
CA PHE A 109 0.19 5.68 19.73
C PHE A 109 0.61 4.20 19.79
N VAL A 110 -0.19 3.38 20.47
CA VAL A 110 0.05 1.93 20.56
C VAL A 110 0.01 1.29 19.18
N THR A 111 -0.95 1.67 18.34
CA THR A 111 -1.08 1.14 16.98
C THR A 111 0.14 1.48 16.11
N ILE A 112 0.63 2.72 16.17
CA ILE A 112 1.84 3.14 15.43
C ILE A 112 3.05 2.35 15.93
N PHE A 113 3.26 2.27 17.24
CA PHE A 113 4.38 1.54 17.83
C PHE A 113 4.40 0.06 17.42
N VAL A 114 3.25 -0.61 17.52
CA VAL A 114 3.10 -2.02 17.11
C VAL A 114 3.32 -2.17 15.60
N THR A 115 2.81 -1.24 14.79
CA THR A 115 2.96 -1.26 13.33
C THR A 115 4.41 -1.09 12.91
N GLU A 116 5.15 -0.16 13.50
CA GLU A 116 6.59 0.03 13.21
C GLU A 116 7.40 -1.20 13.59
N TRP A 117 7.16 -1.76 14.78
CA TRP A 117 7.81 -2.98 15.22
C TRP A 117 7.54 -4.14 14.25
N ARG A 118 6.27 -4.34 13.88
CA ARG A 118 5.88 -5.37 12.91
C ARG A 118 6.48 -5.16 11.52
N THR A 119 6.63 -3.91 11.10
CA THR A 119 7.21 -3.56 9.79
C THR A 119 8.68 -3.98 9.71
N LYS A 120 9.45 -3.81 10.79
CA LYS A 120 10.83 -4.28 10.86
C LYS A 120 10.94 -5.79 10.70
N PHE A 121 10.03 -6.55 11.29
CA PHE A 121 9.99 -8.01 11.15
C PHE A 121 9.64 -8.44 9.72
N LYS A 122 8.58 -7.84 9.13
CA LYS A 122 8.21 -8.11 7.73
C LYS A 122 9.34 -7.84 6.75
N LYS A 123 10.13 -6.77 6.97
CA LYS A 123 11.28 -6.44 6.11
C LYS A 123 12.35 -7.54 6.14
N GLN A 124 12.61 -8.11 7.32
CA GLN A 124 13.57 -9.21 7.47
C GLN A 124 13.07 -10.48 6.76
N VAL A 125 11.80 -10.85 6.97
CA VAL A 125 11.18 -11.99 6.29
C VAL A 125 11.23 -11.85 4.77
N ASN A 126 10.95 -10.65 4.25
CA ASN A 126 11.02 -10.41 2.80
C ASN A 126 12.44 -10.54 2.24
N LYS A 127 13.48 -10.15 3.00
CA LYS A 127 14.87 -10.30 2.60
C LYS A 127 15.26 -11.78 2.52
N LEU A 128 14.96 -12.55 3.57
CA LEU A 128 15.22 -13.99 3.63
C LEU A 128 14.47 -14.75 2.52
N ASN A 129 13.20 -14.39 2.27
CA ASN A 129 12.44 -14.99 1.17
C ASN A 129 13.03 -14.68 -0.21
N ASN A 130 13.62 -13.50 -0.41
CA ASN A 130 14.27 -13.17 -1.68
C ASN A 130 15.58 -13.96 -1.84
N GLU A 131 16.36 -14.12 -0.77
CA GLU A 131 17.60 -14.91 -0.78
C GLU A 131 17.30 -16.39 -1.05
N MET A 132 16.32 -16.98 -0.36
CA MET A 132 15.85 -18.35 -0.60
C MET A 132 15.38 -18.56 -2.04
N LYS A 133 14.58 -17.63 -2.58
CA LYS A 133 14.11 -17.71 -3.97
C LYS A 133 15.26 -17.63 -4.97
N ALA A 134 16.28 -16.81 -4.71
CA ALA A 134 17.46 -16.75 -5.56
C ALA A 134 18.22 -18.07 -5.54
N SER A 135 18.46 -18.64 -4.34
CA SER A 135 19.10 -19.95 -4.17
C SER A 135 18.36 -21.04 -4.95
N VAL A 136 17.04 -21.18 -4.75
CA VAL A 136 16.21 -22.17 -5.45
C VAL A 136 16.27 -22.03 -6.97
N VAL A 137 16.28 -20.80 -7.49
CA VAL A 137 16.40 -20.55 -8.93
C VAL A 137 17.77 -21.00 -9.44
N ASP A 138 18.84 -20.69 -8.71
CA ASP A 138 20.20 -21.09 -9.06
C ASP A 138 20.36 -22.63 -9.06
N SER A 139 19.79 -23.33 -8.06
CA SER A 139 19.75 -24.81 -8.01
C SER A 139 19.04 -25.41 -9.21
N LEU A 140 17.92 -24.82 -9.64
CA LEU A 140 17.13 -25.30 -10.78
C LEU A 140 17.81 -25.02 -12.12
N ILE A 141 18.53 -23.90 -12.25
CA ILE A 141 19.31 -23.59 -13.45
C ILE A 141 20.53 -24.52 -13.56
N ASN A 142 21.18 -24.82 -12.43
CA ASN A 142 22.33 -25.74 -12.34
C ASN A 142 21.91 -27.19 -12.06
N PHE A 143 20.66 -27.55 -12.34
CA PHE A 143 20.12 -28.87 -12.05
C PHE A 143 20.94 -30.01 -12.66
N GLU A 144 21.46 -29.82 -13.88
CA GLU A 144 22.36 -30.79 -14.52
C GLU A 144 23.65 -30.98 -13.70
N THR A 145 24.28 -29.90 -13.24
CA THR A 145 25.51 -29.96 -12.44
C THR A 145 25.28 -30.60 -11.07
N VAL A 146 24.17 -30.28 -10.39
CA VAL A 146 23.83 -30.85 -9.08
C VAL A 146 23.60 -32.36 -9.18
N LYS A 147 22.92 -32.82 -10.24
CA LYS A 147 22.72 -34.26 -10.51
C LYS A 147 24.01 -34.99 -10.90
N TYR A 148 24.91 -34.33 -11.64
CA TYR A 148 26.18 -34.92 -12.04
C TYR A 148 27.14 -35.16 -10.86
N TYR A 149 27.11 -34.31 -9.83
CA TYR A 149 27.99 -34.41 -8.65
C TYR A 149 27.33 -35.08 -7.44
N GLY A 150 26.04 -35.42 -7.49
CA GLY A 150 25.34 -36.09 -6.38
C GLY A 150 25.20 -35.21 -5.13
N ALA A 151 25.15 -33.89 -5.28
CA ALA A 151 25.14 -32.91 -4.18
C ALA A 151 23.73 -32.49 -3.72
N GLU A 152 22.70 -33.28 -4.04
CA GLU A 152 21.29 -32.96 -3.78
C GLU A 152 20.99 -32.69 -2.29
N GLN A 153 21.65 -33.39 -1.37
CA GLN A 153 21.44 -33.20 0.07
C GLN A 153 22.04 -31.90 0.62
N TYR A 154 23.09 -31.36 -0.02
CA TYR A 154 23.77 -30.14 0.43
C TYR A 154 23.01 -28.87 0.01
N GLU A 155 22.36 -28.89 -1.16
CA GLU A 155 21.55 -27.77 -1.69
C GLU A 155 20.18 -27.64 -0.99
N VAL A 156 19.64 -28.74 -0.45
CA VAL A 156 18.34 -28.73 0.27
C VAL A 156 18.48 -28.24 1.72
N GLU A 157 19.67 -28.30 2.30
CA GLU A 157 19.95 -27.89 3.68
C GLU A 157 20.38 -26.41 3.81
N GLN A 158 20.68 -25.74 2.69
CA GLN A 158 20.97 -24.30 2.58
C GLN A 158 19.71 -23.43 2.46
#